data_AF-A0A970MT04-F1
#
_entry.id   AF-A0A970MT04-F1
#
_cell.length_a   1.000
_cell.length_b   1.000
_cell.length_c   1.000
_cell.angle_alpha   90.00
_cell.angle_beta   90.00
_cell.angle_gamma   90.00
#
_symmetry.space_group_name_H-M   'P 1'
#
loop_
_entity.id
_entity.type
_entity.pdbx_description
1 polymer ?
#
loop_
_entity_poly.entity_id
_entity_poly.type
_entity_poly.pdbx_seq_one_letter_code
_entity_poly.pdbx_strand_id
1 'polypeptide(L)'
;MKKFLKKYIPEPIYGFLVEILNSYSQIMLQEHPITGLFFIVGIFTGSLFMGLSSLLAVVTALLTARFLKFDVEQRRKGIYGFSAALSGVALILYFDAQSPIVWLTVVIASIITPILQDFFQKKNIPVFTFPFVLVTMVFYYAIKNIFPELLLSIELPNLREMDYLSFTIKGFGQVIFQTSILAGLLFFHGVLISSPVVALFGLAGAFLSAVIALQLNMPLDSIFHGLFSFNAVLTAIVFSSCKKSEAIWFFLAVVLTALISVAMTNLGIIQLTLPFVIASFTFTLIKRKFAK
;
A
#
# COMPACT_ATOMS: atom_id res chain seq x y z
N MET A 1 -3.77 0.24 25.02
CA MET A 1 -2.43 -0.26 24.62
C MET A 1 -1.25 0.54 25.17
N LYS A 2 -1.17 1.87 24.98
CA LYS A 2 -0.06 2.73 25.47
C LYS A 2 0.31 2.54 26.96
N LYS A 3 -0.66 2.40 27.86
CA LYS A 3 -0.42 2.17 29.31
C LYS A 3 0.03 0.75 29.67
N PHE A 4 -0.33 -0.27 28.88
CA PHE A 4 -0.07 -1.67 29.22
C PHE A 4 1.34 -2.11 28.80
N LEU A 5 1.79 -1.73 27.61
CA LEU A 5 3.11 -2.12 27.08
C LEU A 5 4.27 -1.34 27.71
N LYS A 6 4.06 -0.06 28.08
CA LYS A 6 5.07 0.74 28.81
C LYS A 6 5.48 0.13 30.15
N LYS A 7 4.64 -0.72 30.75
CA LYS A 7 4.91 -1.35 32.04
C LYS A 7 6.02 -2.42 31.95
N TYR A 8 6.23 -3.01 30.78
CA TYR A 8 7.08 -4.21 30.62
C TYR A 8 8.20 -4.06 29.57
N ILE A 9 8.18 -3.00 28.76
CA ILE A 9 9.15 -2.79 27.67
C ILE A 9 9.92 -1.46 27.90
N PRO A 10 11.27 -1.45 27.84
CA PRO A 10 12.05 -0.22 27.94
C PRO A 10 11.63 0.82 26.90
N GLU A 11 11.58 2.10 27.29
CA GLU A 11 11.11 3.21 26.43
C GLU A 11 11.75 3.27 25.03
N PRO A 12 13.07 3.07 24.84
CA PRO A 12 13.68 3.10 23.51
C PRO A 12 13.17 1.97 22.60
N ILE A 13 12.98 0.77 23.17
CA ILE A 13 12.51 -0.42 22.45
C ILE A 13 11.02 -0.25 22.12
N TYR A 14 10.23 0.18 23.10
CA TYR A 14 8.81 0.45 22.91
C TYR A 14 8.58 1.50 21.81
N GLY A 15 9.37 2.58 21.82
CA GLY A 15 9.29 3.62 20.80
C GLY A 15 9.59 3.09 19.40
N PHE A 16 10.63 2.26 19.25
CA PHE A 16 10.98 1.66 17.96
C PHE A 16 9.92 0.68 17.46
N LEU A 17 9.34 -0.15 18.34
CA LEU A 17 8.24 -1.05 17.98
C LEU A 17 7.00 -0.28 17.50
N VAL A 18 6.68 0.85 18.13
CA VAL A 18 5.59 1.73 17.68
C VAL A 18 5.89 2.33 16.31
N GLU A 19 7.13 2.77 16.05
CA GLU A 19 7.55 3.25 14.72
C GLU A 19 7.37 2.16 13.65
N ILE A 20 7.75 0.92 13.94
CA ILE A 20 7.55 -0.24 13.03
C ILE A 20 6.06 -0.46 12.77
N LEU A 21 5.26 -0.63 13.82
CA LEU A 21 3.82 -0.92 13.67
C LEU A 21 3.09 0.20 12.93
N ASN A 22 3.39 1.46 13.27
CA ASN A 22 2.79 2.60 12.58
C ASN A 22 3.24 2.68 11.12
N SER A 23 4.45 2.22 10.77
CA SER A 23 4.88 2.14 9.38
C SER A 23 4.00 1.21 8.54
N TYR A 24 3.51 0.11 9.12
CA TYR A 24 2.56 -0.76 8.41
C TYR A 24 1.18 -0.12 8.33
N SER A 25 0.63 0.39 9.43
CA SER A 25 -0.71 0.99 9.41
C SER A 25 -0.80 2.20 8.47
N GLN A 26 0.31 2.94 8.33
CA GLN A 26 0.40 4.11 7.47
C GLN A 26 0.28 3.78 5.97
N ILE A 27 0.47 2.52 5.55
CA ILE A 27 0.21 2.07 4.16
C ILE A 27 -1.22 2.43 3.72
N MET A 28 -2.18 2.26 4.63
CA MET A 28 -3.59 2.64 4.42
C MET A 28 -3.95 3.90 5.21
N LEU A 29 -2.97 4.78 5.46
CA LEU A 29 -3.13 6.06 6.16
C LEU A 29 -3.74 5.94 7.56
N GLN A 30 -3.47 4.83 8.26
CA GLN A 30 -3.87 4.63 9.64
C GLN A 30 -2.68 4.93 10.55
N GLU A 31 -2.81 5.86 11.50
CA GLU A 31 -1.78 6.14 12.52
C GLU A 31 -2.04 5.27 13.78
N HIS A 32 -2.18 3.95 13.62
CA HIS A 32 -2.68 3.05 14.67
C HIS A 32 -1.88 1.73 14.77
N PRO A 33 -1.15 1.46 15.88
CA PRO A 33 -0.23 0.32 15.92
C PRO A 33 -0.91 -1.06 15.87
N ILE A 34 -2.14 -1.20 16.39
CA ILE A 34 -2.89 -2.48 16.29
C ILE A 34 -3.20 -2.78 14.83
N THR A 35 -3.58 -1.76 14.06
CA THR A 35 -3.82 -1.89 12.62
C THR A 35 -2.56 -2.37 11.91
N GLY A 36 -1.41 -1.83 12.30
CA GLY A 36 -0.11 -2.27 11.80
C GLY A 36 0.18 -3.75 12.10
N LEU A 37 -0.18 -4.22 13.30
CA LEU A 37 -0.04 -5.63 13.66
C LEU A 37 -0.91 -6.54 12.77
N PHE A 38 -2.17 -6.18 12.53
CA PHE A 38 -3.03 -6.92 11.59
C PHE A 38 -2.42 -6.98 10.19
N PHE A 39 -1.79 -5.90 9.74
CA PHE A 39 -1.15 -5.85 8.42
C PHE A 39 0.08 -6.75 8.36
N ILE A 40 0.93 -6.72 9.38
CA ILE A 40 2.07 -7.65 9.48
C ILE A 40 1.59 -9.10 9.43
N VAL A 41 0.63 -9.46 10.28
CA VAL A 41 0.09 -10.84 10.32
C VAL A 41 -0.46 -11.24 8.96
N GLY A 42 -1.26 -10.38 8.32
CA GLY A 42 -1.84 -10.69 7.00
C GLY A 42 -0.79 -10.88 5.90
N ILE A 43 0.31 -10.11 5.90
CA ILE A 43 1.42 -10.34 4.96
C ILE A 43 2.05 -11.72 5.18
N PHE A 44 2.33 -12.09 6.44
CA PHE A 44 2.89 -13.41 6.77
C PHE A 44 1.94 -14.57 6.43
N THR A 45 0.63 -14.35 6.45
CA THR A 45 -0.33 -15.38 6.00
C THR A 45 -0.29 -15.65 4.51
N GLY A 46 0.12 -14.65 3.69
CA GLY A 46 0.24 -14.82 2.25
C GLY A 46 1.59 -15.36 1.82
N SER A 47 2.69 -14.85 2.39
CA SER A 47 4.04 -15.35 2.10
C SER A 47 5.03 -15.02 3.21
N LEU A 48 5.78 -16.03 3.64
CA LEU A 48 6.89 -15.87 4.59
C LEU A 48 7.94 -14.89 4.04
N PHE A 49 8.32 -15.03 2.77
CA PHE A 49 9.34 -14.17 2.16
C PHE A 49 8.88 -12.72 2.06
N MET A 50 7.61 -12.47 1.73
CA MET A 50 7.05 -11.10 1.72
C MET A 50 7.03 -10.49 3.12
N GLY A 51 6.69 -11.26 4.15
CA GLY A 51 6.70 -10.76 5.54
C GLY A 51 8.11 -10.45 6.04
N LEU A 52 9.08 -11.31 5.71
CA LEU A 52 10.49 -11.08 6.04
C LEU A 52 11.07 -9.87 5.28
N SER A 53 10.79 -9.74 3.98
CA SER A 53 11.28 -8.62 3.18
C SER A 53 10.65 -7.30 3.61
N SER A 54 9.36 -7.28 3.96
CA SER A 54 8.69 -6.08 4.46
C SER A 54 9.26 -5.63 5.81
N LEU A 55 9.54 -6.56 6.73
CA LEU A 55 10.16 -6.25 8.01
C LEU A 55 11.58 -5.72 7.84
N LEU A 56 12.40 -6.40 7.03
CA LEU A 56 13.75 -5.94 6.69
C LEU A 56 13.72 -4.53 6.10
N ALA A 57 12.77 -4.28 5.19
CA ALA A 57 12.62 -3.00 4.54
C ALA A 57 12.24 -1.88 5.53
N VAL A 58 11.24 -2.11 6.39
CA VAL A 58 10.82 -1.14 7.41
C VAL A 58 11.94 -0.85 8.40
N VAL A 59 12.63 -1.88 8.89
CA VAL A 59 13.75 -1.70 9.83
C VAL A 59 14.87 -0.90 9.17
N THR A 60 15.24 -1.26 7.93
CA THR A 60 16.26 -0.53 7.16
C THR A 60 15.88 0.94 6.99
N ALA A 61 14.64 1.22 6.58
CA ALA A 61 14.17 2.59 6.37
C ALA A 61 14.16 3.43 7.65
N LEU A 62 13.75 2.84 8.79
CA LEU A 62 13.77 3.51 10.09
C LEU A 62 15.20 3.76 10.61
N LEU A 63 16.12 2.83 10.35
CA LEU A 63 17.55 3.02 10.66
C LEU A 63 18.15 4.13 9.78
N THR A 64 17.84 4.16 8.49
CA THR A 64 18.22 5.27 7.58
C THR A 64 17.68 6.60 8.10
N ALA A 65 16.40 6.66 8.47
CA ALA A 65 15.78 7.86 9.00
C ALA A 65 16.42 8.33 10.32
N ARG A 66 16.85 7.41 11.19
CA ARG A 66 17.58 7.74 12.42
C ARG A 66 19.00 8.24 12.12
N PHE A 67 19.72 7.57 11.23
CA PHE A 67 21.07 7.94 10.83
C PHE A 67 21.11 9.35 10.21
N LEU A 68 20.14 9.65 9.34
CA LEU A 68 19.99 10.95 8.69
C LEU A 68 19.25 12.00 9.56
N LYS A 69 18.91 11.65 10.81
CA LYS A 69 18.26 12.53 11.79
C LYS A 69 16.95 13.15 11.28
N PHE A 70 16.15 12.36 10.58
CA PHE A 70 14.80 12.75 10.14
C PHE A 70 13.86 12.97 11.33
N ASP A 71 12.80 13.74 11.09
CA ASP A 71 11.89 14.23 12.13
C ASP A 71 11.32 13.11 13.00
N VAL A 72 11.43 13.27 14.32
CA VAL A 72 11.05 12.24 15.29
C VAL A 72 9.55 11.99 15.32
N GLU A 73 8.73 13.03 15.17
CA GLU A 73 7.28 12.91 15.19
C GLU A 73 6.79 12.24 13.91
N GLN A 74 7.37 12.56 12.75
CA GLN A 74 7.08 11.87 11.49
C GLN A 74 7.54 10.40 11.52
N ARG A 75 8.68 10.09 12.16
CA ARG A 75 9.09 8.69 12.41
C ARG A 75 8.07 7.96 13.27
N ARG A 76 7.60 8.56 14.37
CA ARG A 76 6.58 7.97 15.26
C ARG A 76 5.25 7.72 14.57
N LYS A 77 4.89 8.54 13.58
CA LYS A 77 3.71 8.34 12.72
C LYS A 77 3.90 7.26 11.66
N GLY A 78 5.10 6.70 11.51
CA GLY A 78 5.39 5.65 10.54
C GLY A 78 5.62 6.16 9.10
N ILE A 79 5.75 7.48 8.90
CA ILE A 79 5.82 8.07 7.56
C ILE A 79 7.03 7.57 6.76
N TYR A 80 8.15 7.27 7.42
CA TYR A 80 9.36 6.86 6.73
C TYR A 80 9.43 5.36 6.41
N GLY A 81 8.55 4.52 6.96
CA GLY A 81 8.64 3.06 6.79
C GLY A 81 7.65 2.46 5.78
N PHE A 82 6.48 3.06 5.57
CA PHE A 82 5.42 2.42 4.78
C PHE A 82 5.79 2.21 3.30
N SER A 83 6.49 3.17 2.69
CA SER A 83 6.92 3.03 1.28
C SER A 83 7.97 1.93 1.13
N ALA A 84 8.88 1.79 2.10
CA ALA A 84 9.86 0.71 2.11
C ALA A 84 9.18 -0.65 2.25
N ALA A 85 8.19 -0.77 3.16
CA ALA A 85 7.42 -2.00 3.32
C ALA A 85 6.81 -2.49 2.00
N LEU A 86 6.14 -1.59 1.27
CA LEU A 86 5.54 -1.90 -0.03
C LEU A 86 6.60 -2.29 -1.07
N SER A 87 7.75 -1.60 -1.11
CA SER A 87 8.85 -1.97 -2.01
C SER A 87 9.39 -3.37 -1.71
N GLY A 88 9.56 -3.71 -0.43
CA GLY A 88 10.01 -5.03 0.00
C GLY A 88 9.06 -6.15 -0.44
N VAL A 89 7.76 -5.96 -0.25
CA VAL A 89 6.75 -6.93 -0.70
C VAL A 89 6.70 -7.03 -2.23
N ALA A 90 6.68 -5.90 -2.93
CA ALA A 90 6.56 -5.87 -4.38
C ALA A 90 7.77 -6.52 -5.08
N LEU A 91 8.99 -6.33 -4.57
CA LEU A 91 10.17 -6.97 -5.15
C LEU A 91 10.13 -8.50 -5.02
N ILE A 92 9.62 -9.02 -3.90
CA ILE A 92 9.40 -10.47 -3.71
C ILE A 92 8.22 -10.98 -4.54
N LEU A 93 7.22 -10.14 -4.83
CA LEU A 93 6.11 -10.52 -5.71
C LEU A 93 6.59 -10.79 -7.14
N TYR A 94 7.47 -9.93 -7.66
CA TYR A 94 7.88 -10.00 -9.07
C TYR A 94 9.14 -10.83 -9.31
N PHE A 95 10.01 -11.01 -8.31
CA PHE A 95 11.30 -11.66 -8.51
C PHE A 95 11.55 -12.79 -7.53
N ASP A 96 12.34 -13.78 -7.98
CA ASP A 96 12.67 -14.97 -7.19
C ASP A 96 13.36 -14.63 -5.87
N ALA A 97 12.67 -14.92 -4.76
CA ALA A 97 13.13 -14.68 -3.40
C ALA A 97 14.37 -15.52 -3.02
N GLN A 98 14.72 -16.56 -3.78
CA GLN A 98 15.94 -17.34 -3.56
C GLN A 98 17.20 -16.58 -4.00
N SER A 99 17.04 -15.57 -4.85
CA SER A 99 18.17 -14.78 -5.36
C SER A 99 18.64 -13.73 -4.33
N PRO A 100 19.93 -13.75 -3.93
CA PRO A 100 20.48 -12.72 -3.05
C PRO A 100 20.41 -11.30 -3.63
N ILE A 101 20.38 -11.18 -4.97
CA ILE A 101 20.28 -9.89 -5.68
C ILE A 101 18.95 -9.19 -5.36
N VAL A 102 17.86 -9.96 -5.24
CA VAL A 102 16.54 -9.42 -4.89
C VAL A 102 16.56 -8.84 -3.48
N TRP A 103 17.13 -9.55 -2.51
CA TRP A 103 17.28 -9.07 -1.13
C TRP A 103 18.19 -7.84 -1.01
N LEU A 104 19.30 -7.82 -1.75
CA LEU A 104 20.15 -6.63 -1.83
C LEU A 104 19.36 -5.43 -2.38
N THR A 105 18.54 -5.65 -3.38
CA THR A 105 17.69 -4.60 -3.97
C THR A 105 16.62 -4.13 -2.99
N VAL A 106 16.01 -5.04 -2.21
CA VAL A 106 15.09 -4.68 -1.11
C VAL A 106 15.78 -3.72 -0.13
N VAL A 107 17.02 -4.01 0.29
CA VAL A 107 17.78 -3.14 1.20
C VAL A 107 18.03 -1.78 0.56
N ILE A 108 18.52 -1.73 -0.68
CA ILE A 108 18.82 -0.46 -1.37
C ILE A 108 17.54 0.38 -1.56
N ALA A 109 16.45 -0.23 -2.01
CA ALA A 109 15.15 0.43 -2.15
C ALA A 109 14.66 1.00 -0.81
N SER A 110 14.90 0.28 0.28
CA SER A 110 14.50 0.67 1.63
C SER A 110 15.33 1.81 2.22
N ILE A 111 16.54 2.05 1.69
CA ILE A 111 17.33 3.23 2.02
C ILE A 111 16.82 4.45 1.23
N ILE A 112 16.52 4.27 -0.06
CA ILE A 112 16.13 5.37 -0.96
C ILE A 112 14.72 5.90 -0.63
N THR A 113 13.76 5.01 -0.38
CA THR A 113 12.35 5.38 -0.13
C THR A 113 12.15 6.41 0.99
N PRO A 114 12.72 6.27 2.22
CA PRO A 114 12.56 7.28 3.26
C PRO A 114 13.24 8.62 2.93
N ILE A 115 14.33 8.62 2.16
CA ILE A 115 15.02 9.84 1.72
C ILE A 115 14.12 10.64 0.78
N LEU A 116 13.52 9.95 -0.19
CA LEU A 116 12.58 10.56 -1.11
C LEU A 116 11.31 11.04 -0.39
N GLN A 117 10.82 10.26 0.58
CA GLN A 117 9.70 10.65 1.42
C GLN A 117 10.01 11.94 2.22
N ASP A 118 11.18 12.05 2.83
CA ASP A 118 11.61 13.24 3.58
C ASP A 118 11.72 14.49 2.69
N PHE A 119 12.27 14.34 1.49
CA PHE A 119 12.38 15.42 0.51
C PHE A 119 11.02 16.04 0.19
N PHE A 120 9.99 15.21 -0.02
CA PHE A 120 8.63 15.70 -0.30
C PHE A 120 7.89 16.20 0.93
N GLN A 121 8.11 15.58 2.09
CA GLN A 121 7.55 16.07 3.36
C GLN A 121 8.02 17.48 3.67
N LYS A 122 9.31 17.78 3.53
CA LYS A 122 9.86 19.13 3.73
C LYS A 122 9.24 20.19 2.82
N LYS A 123 8.73 19.78 1.65
CA LYS A 123 8.03 20.64 0.70
C LYS A 123 6.51 20.72 0.93
N ASN A 124 5.98 20.06 1.97
CA ASN A 124 4.54 19.97 2.26
C ASN A 124 3.71 19.41 1.09
N ILE A 125 4.30 18.52 0.29
CA ILE A 125 3.65 17.89 -0.86
C ILE A 125 3.07 16.54 -0.41
N PRO A 126 1.76 16.30 -0.54
CA PRO A 126 1.16 15.02 -0.19
C PRO A 126 1.48 14.00 -1.28
N VAL A 127 2.58 13.27 -1.11
CA VAL A 127 3.07 12.31 -2.12
C VAL A 127 2.52 10.90 -1.97
N PHE A 128 1.74 10.64 -0.91
CA PHE A 128 1.16 9.32 -0.65
C PHE A 128 2.22 8.21 -0.79
N THR A 129 1.96 7.18 -1.61
CA THR A 129 2.89 6.08 -1.88
C THR A 129 3.79 6.31 -3.11
N PHE A 130 3.92 7.56 -3.59
CA PHE A 130 4.79 7.87 -4.73
C PHE A 130 6.25 7.42 -4.54
N PRO A 131 6.89 7.57 -3.36
CA PRO A 131 8.25 7.07 -3.18
C PRO A 131 8.37 5.56 -3.41
N PHE A 132 7.40 4.79 -2.90
CA PHE A 132 7.29 3.36 -3.20
C PHE A 132 7.18 3.10 -4.70
N VAL A 133 6.24 3.76 -5.39
CA VAL A 133 5.98 3.54 -6.82
C VAL A 133 7.23 3.80 -7.65
N LEU A 134 7.85 4.97 -7.46
CA LEU A 134 9.02 5.37 -8.25
C LEU A 134 10.19 4.41 -8.06
N VAL A 135 10.55 4.13 -6.81
CA VAL A 135 11.70 3.29 -6.49
C VAL A 135 11.46 1.86 -6.98
N THR A 136 10.27 1.32 -6.75
CA THR A 136 9.94 -0.06 -7.14
C THR A 136 9.87 -0.22 -8.65
N MET A 137 9.30 0.75 -9.40
CA MET A 137 9.30 0.68 -10.87
C MET A 137 10.72 0.72 -11.44
N VAL A 138 11.58 1.60 -10.92
CA VAL A 138 12.99 1.68 -11.36
C VAL A 138 13.68 0.33 -11.16
N PHE A 139 13.57 -0.26 -9.97
CA PHE A 139 14.19 -1.57 -9.70
C PHE A 139 13.53 -2.72 -10.46
N TYR A 140 12.21 -2.70 -10.63
CA TYR A 140 11.51 -3.69 -11.43
C TYR A 140 12.01 -3.70 -12.87
N TYR A 141 12.06 -2.56 -13.54
CA TYR A 141 12.56 -2.50 -14.91
C TYR A 141 14.06 -2.76 -14.98
N ALA A 142 14.86 -2.34 -13.98
CA ALA A 142 16.29 -2.64 -13.96
C ALA A 142 16.55 -4.15 -13.86
N ILE A 143 15.95 -4.84 -12.88
CA ILE A 143 16.14 -6.30 -12.71
C ILE A 143 15.55 -7.04 -13.92
N LYS A 144 14.35 -6.68 -14.39
CA LYS A 144 13.74 -7.32 -15.56
C LYS A 144 14.65 -7.29 -16.80
N ASN A 145 15.42 -6.22 -17.01
CA ASN A 145 16.30 -6.09 -18.16
C ASN A 145 17.71 -6.68 -17.94
N ILE A 146 18.24 -6.62 -16.72
CA ILE A 146 19.61 -7.08 -16.41
C ILE A 146 19.65 -8.56 -16.03
N PHE A 147 18.62 -9.04 -15.31
CA PHE A 147 18.47 -10.40 -14.79
C PHE A 147 17.06 -10.95 -15.10
N PRO A 148 16.70 -11.10 -16.40
CA PRO A 148 15.36 -11.54 -16.80
C PRO A 148 14.97 -12.91 -16.23
N GLU A 149 15.93 -13.79 -15.97
CA GLU A 149 15.76 -15.10 -15.37
C GLU A 149 15.19 -15.06 -13.94
N LEU A 150 15.32 -13.93 -13.25
CA LEU A 150 14.77 -13.76 -11.91
C LEU A 150 13.28 -13.37 -11.91
N LEU A 151 12.72 -12.99 -13.07
CA LEU A 151 11.33 -12.56 -13.17
C LEU A 151 10.39 -13.76 -13.01
N LEU A 152 9.50 -13.70 -12.02
CA LEU A 152 8.52 -14.75 -11.78
C LEU A 152 7.34 -14.65 -12.75
N SER A 153 6.87 -15.79 -13.24
CA SER A 153 5.58 -15.89 -13.91
C SER A 153 4.46 -15.79 -12.88
N ILE A 154 3.56 -14.82 -13.04
CA ILE A 154 2.35 -14.75 -12.24
C ILE A 154 1.41 -15.85 -12.74
N GLU A 155 1.21 -16.89 -11.94
CA GLU A 155 0.27 -17.97 -12.27
C GLU A 155 -1.16 -17.43 -12.35
N LEU A 156 -1.86 -17.77 -13.44
CA LEU A 156 -3.28 -17.48 -13.58
C LEU A 156 -4.06 -18.39 -12.62
N PRO A 157 -4.90 -17.82 -11.74
CA PRO A 157 -5.73 -18.62 -10.85
C PRO A 157 -6.76 -19.44 -11.62
N ASN A 158 -7.09 -20.63 -11.10
CA ASN A 158 -8.07 -21.53 -11.72
C ASN A 158 -9.48 -20.92 -11.73
N LEU A 159 -10.11 -20.89 -12.92
CA LEU A 159 -11.46 -20.35 -13.20
C LEU A 159 -12.61 -20.96 -12.37
N ARG A 160 -12.39 -22.02 -11.59
CA ARG A 160 -13.45 -22.79 -10.91
C ARG A 160 -13.79 -22.31 -9.49
N GLU A 161 -12.99 -21.42 -8.91
CA GLU A 161 -13.18 -20.90 -7.53
C GLU A 161 -13.56 -19.41 -7.51
N MET A 162 -14.46 -18.99 -8.39
CA MET A 162 -14.91 -17.60 -8.45
C MET A 162 -15.86 -17.30 -7.29
N ASP A 163 -15.31 -16.77 -6.20
CA ASP A 163 -16.10 -16.13 -5.15
C ASP A 163 -16.45 -14.70 -5.58
N TYR A 164 -17.64 -14.57 -6.18
CA TYR A 164 -18.23 -13.33 -6.70
C TYR A 164 -18.44 -12.24 -5.64
N LEU A 165 -18.39 -12.56 -4.34
CA LEU A 165 -18.55 -11.59 -3.25
C LEU A 165 -17.22 -11.20 -2.59
N SER A 166 -16.15 -11.96 -2.81
CA SER A 166 -14.84 -11.72 -2.16
C SER A 166 -14.01 -10.58 -2.74
N PHE A 167 -14.31 -10.10 -3.95
CA PHE A 167 -13.40 -9.21 -4.70
C PHE A 167 -13.12 -7.89 -3.98
N THR A 168 -14.11 -7.33 -3.28
CA THR A 168 -13.95 -6.08 -2.51
C THR A 168 -12.99 -6.26 -1.34
N ILE A 169 -13.06 -7.42 -0.66
CA ILE A 169 -12.15 -7.78 0.44
C ILE A 169 -10.76 -8.13 -0.09
N LYS A 170 -10.66 -8.84 -1.22
CA LYS A 170 -9.39 -9.06 -1.92
C LYS A 170 -8.78 -7.73 -2.36
N GLY A 171 -9.59 -6.72 -2.68
CA GLY A 171 -9.14 -5.35 -2.91
C GLY A 171 -8.32 -4.77 -1.75
N PHE A 172 -8.72 -5.03 -0.49
CA PHE A 172 -7.89 -4.66 0.67
C PHE A 172 -6.58 -5.44 0.70
N GLY A 173 -6.62 -6.76 0.47
CA GLY A 173 -5.43 -7.62 0.43
C GLY A 173 -4.39 -7.14 -0.59
N GLN A 174 -4.86 -6.82 -1.79
CA GLN A 174 -4.05 -6.39 -2.92
C GLN A 174 -3.36 -5.03 -2.72
N VAL A 175 -3.79 -4.20 -1.76
CA VAL A 175 -3.06 -2.96 -1.40
C VAL A 175 -1.63 -3.26 -0.96
N ILE A 176 -1.42 -4.42 -0.31
CA ILE A 176 -0.10 -4.93 0.07
C ILE A 176 0.21 -6.22 -0.69
N PHE A 177 -0.32 -6.35 -1.91
CA PHE A 177 -0.04 -7.46 -2.84
C PHE A 177 -0.36 -8.86 -2.30
N GLN A 178 -1.34 -8.97 -1.39
CA GLN A 178 -1.77 -10.25 -0.86
C GLN A 178 -2.99 -10.77 -1.63
N THR A 179 -2.89 -11.98 -2.18
CA THR A 179 -3.97 -12.64 -2.93
C THR A 179 -4.97 -13.36 -2.04
N SER A 180 -4.57 -13.72 -0.82
CA SER A 180 -5.39 -14.44 0.16
C SER A 180 -6.54 -13.59 0.70
N ILE A 181 -7.75 -14.17 0.73
CA ILE A 181 -8.91 -13.53 1.35
C ILE A 181 -8.70 -13.28 2.84
N LEU A 182 -7.95 -14.15 3.53
CA LEU A 182 -7.64 -13.99 4.95
C LEU A 182 -6.81 -12.72 5.18
N ALA A 183 -5.82 -12.47 4.33
CA ALA A 183 -5.03 -11.23 4.40
C ALA A 183 -5.91 -10.01 4.15
N GLY A 184 -6.79 -10.06 3.15
CA GLY A 184 -7.77 -9.00 2.89
C GLY A 184 -8.69 -8.72 4.07
N LEU A 185 -9.20 -9.77 4.73
CA LEU A 185 -10.00 -9.65 5.94
C LEU A 185 -9.19 -9.03 7.08
N LEU A 186 -7.97 -9.49 7.34
CA LEU A 186 -7.12 -8.94 8.39
C LEU A 186 -6.84 -7.45 8.15
N PHE A 187 -6.57 -7.06 6.90
CA PHE A 187 -6.33 -5.65 6.57
C PHE A 187 -7.59 -4.81 6.73
N PHE A 188 -8.72 -5.28 6.22
CA PHE A 188 -10.01 -4.61 6.42
C PHE A 188 -10.33 -4.43 7.91
N HIS A 189 -10.18 -5.49 8.73
CA HIS A 189 -10.40 -5.43 10.18
C HIS A 189 -9.42 -4.48 10.86
N GLY A 190 -8.16 -4.46 10.43
CA GLY A 190 -7.16 -3.50 10.90
C GLY A 190 -7.61 -2.06 10.69
N VAL A 191 -8.12 -1.71 9.50
CA VAL A 191 -8.66 -0.38 9.20
C VAL A 191 -9.94 -0.13 10.00
N LEU A 192 -10.84 -1.11 10.09
CA LEU A 192 -12.10 -1.04 10.84
C LEU A 192 -11.90 -0.69 12.32
N ILE A 193 -10.87 -1.29 12.96
CA ILE A 193 -10.50 -0.98 14.36
C ILE A 193 -10.06 0.47 14.52
N SER A 194 -9.31 1.00 13.55
CA SER A 194 -8.84 2.39 13.57
C SER A 194 -9.98 3.37 13.28
N SER A 195 -10.77 3.10 12.24
CA SER A 195 -11.91 3.91 11.84
C SER A 195 -12.91 3.10 10.97
N PRO A 196 -14.12 2.80 11.50
CA PRO A 196 -15.15 2.13 10.73
C PRO A 196 -15.60 2.89 9.48
N VAL A 197 -15.65 4.22 9.56
CA VAL A 197 -16.02 5.07 8.42
C VAL A 197 -15.02 4.88 7.29
N VAL A 198 -13.72 4.95 7.58
CA VAL A 198 -12.66 4.80 6.58
C VAL A 198 -12.71 3.40 5.94
N ALA A 199 -12.93 2.36 6.75
CA ALA A 199 -13.05 0.99 6.25
C ALA A 199 -14.24 0.82 5.28
N LEU A 200 -15.40 1.37 5.62
CA LEU A 200 -16.60 1.31 4.76
C LEU A 200 -16.41 2.10 3.46
N PHE A 201 -15.76 3.25 3.51
CA PHE A 201 -15.41 4.00 2.30
C PHE A 201 -14.46 3.19 1.41
N GLY A 202 -13.45 2.53 1.99
CA GLY A 202 -12.57 1.62 1.26
C GLY A 202 -13.32 0.51 0.51
N LEU A 203 -14.32 -0.12 1.15
CA LEU A 203 -15.20 -1.10 0.49
C LEU A 203 -16.01 -0.47 -0.65
N ALA A 204 -16.59 0.71 -0.43
CA ALA A 204 -17.37 1.40 -1.46
C ALA A 204 -16.51 1.78 -2.68
N GLY A 205 -15.27 2.22 -2.46
CA GLY A 205 -14.32 2.53 -3.53
C GLY A 205 -13.91 1.30 -4.34
N ALA A 206 -13.57 0.21 -3.65
CA ALA A 206 -13.28 -1.08 -4.29
C ALA A 206 -14.47 -1.56 -5.13
N PHE A 207 -15.68 -1.53 -4.58
CA PHE A 207 -16.89 -1.93 -5.29
C PHE A 207 -17.13 -1.10 -6.55
N LEU A 208 -17.09 0.24 -6.42
CA LEU A 208 -17.30 1.15 -7.54
C LEU A 208 -16.27 0.92 -8.66
N SER A 209 -14.99 0.77 -8.32
CA SER A 209 -13.93 0.53 -9.30
C SER A 209 -14.07 -0.81 -10.01
N ALA A 210 -14.48 -1.86 -9.29
CA ALA A 210 -14.77 -3.15 -9.91
C ALA A 210 -15.94 -3.08 -10.89
N VAL A 211 -17.02 -2.36 -10.55
CA VAL A 211 -18.16 -2.14 -11.47
C VAL A 211 -17.71 -1.41 -12.73
N ILE A 212 -16.87 -0.37 -12.61
CA ILE A 212 -16.30 0.33 -13.76
C ILE A 212 -15.45 -0.61 -14.63
N ALA A 213 -14.60 -1.44 -14.00
CA ALA A 213 -13.79 -2.42 -14.72
C ALA A 213 -14.66 -3.47 -15.45
N LEU A 214 -15.76 -3.92 -14.85
CA LEU A 214 -16.74 -4.81 -15.49
C LEU A 214 -17.39 -4.15 -16.71
N GLN A 215 -17.84 -2.89 -16.58
CA GLN A 215 -18.45 -2.13 -17.68
C GLN A 215 -17.48 -1.88 -18.84
N LEU A 216 -16.19 -1.82 -18.56
CA LEU A 216 -15.12 -1.66 -19.55
C LEU A 216 -14.56 -2.99 -20.06
N ASN A 217 -15.23 -4.12 -19.77
CA ASN A 217 -14.87 -5.46 -20.23
C ASN A 217 -13.45 -5.91 -19.82
N MET A 218 -12.97 -5.50 -18.64
CA MET A 218 -11.71 -6.00 -18.12
C MET A 218 -11.81 -7.49 -17.74
N PRO A 219 -10.70 -8.25 -17.76
CA PRO A 219 -10.73 -9.68 -17.46
C PRO A 219 -11.35 -9.97 -16.08
N LEU A 220 -12.37 -10.84 -16.06
CA LEU A 220 -13.12 -11.19 -14.85
C LEU A 220 -12.21 -11.70 -13.73
N ASP A 221 -11.24 -12.54 -14.06
CA ASP A 221 -10.28 -13.08 -13.08
C ASP A 221 -9.53 -11.96 -12.36
N SER A 222 -9.00 -10.99 -13.11
CA SER A 222 -8.31 -9.84 -12.54
C SER A 222 -9.22 -8.99 -11.64
N ILE A 223 -10.50 -8.84 -12.01
CA ILE A 223 -11.49 -8.14 -11.19
C ILE A 223 -11.74 -8.90 -9.88
N PHE A 224 -12.02 -10.21 -9.96
CA PHE A 224 -12.32 -11.03 -8.78
C PHE A 224 -11.11 -11.28 -7.88
N HIS A 225 -9.89 -11.16 -8.41
CA HIS A 225 -8.66 -11.13 -7.63
C HIS A 225 -8.35 -9.77 -6.98
N GLY A 226 -9.23 -8.76 -7.17
CA GLY A 226 -9.11 -7.44 -6.55
C GLY A 226 -8.13 -6.50 -7.24
N LEU A 227 -7.60 -6.85 -8.41
CA LEU A 227 -6.56 -6.06 -9.12
C LEU A 227 -7.08 -4.72 -9.64
N PHE A 228 -8.39 -4.60 -9.85
CA PHE A 228 -9.03 -3.31 -10.18
C PHE A 228 -9.57 -2.56 -8.96
N SER A 229 -9.44 -3.13 -7.76
CA SER A 229 -10.04 -2.57 -6.54
C SER A 229 -9.03 -1.87 -5.64
N PHE A 230 -7.80 -2.37 -5.52
CA PHE A 230 -6.88 -1.94 -4.46
C PHE A 230 -6.43 -0.48 -4.56
N ASN A 231 -6.17 0.03 -5.75
CA ASN A 231 -5.89 1.45 -5.94
C ASN A 231 -7.09 2.31 -5.50
N ALA A 232 -8.31 1.87 -5.82
CA ALA A 232 -9.53 2.56 -5.43
C ALA A 232 -9.79 2.48 -3.91
N VAL A 233 -9.38 1.42 -3.21
CA VAL A 233 -9.40 1.36 -1.74
C VAL A 233 -8.60 2.52 -1.16
N LEU A 234 -7.34 2.71 -1.60
CA LEU A 234 -6.49 3.79 -1.10
C LEU A 234 -7.06 5.18 -1.43
N THR A 235 -7.57 5.37 -2.65
CA THR A 235 -8.21 6.61 -3.05
C THR A 235 -9.43 6.91 -2.18
N ALA A 236 -10.28 5.91 -1.96
CA ALA A 236 -11.46 6.03 -1.12
C ALA A 236 -11.12 6.38 0.34
N ILE A 237 -10.05 5.79 0.89
CA ILE A 237 -9.55 6.12 2.22
C ILE A 237 -9.17 7.61 2.30
N VAL A 238 -8.44 8.13 1.31
CA VAL A 238 -8.04 9.56 1.27
C VAL A 238 -9.24 10.50 1.25
N PHE A 239 -10.28 10.18 0.49
CA PHE A 239 -11.47 11.02 0.33
C PHE A 239 -12.65 10.59 1.21
N SER A 240 -12.39 9.81 2.26
CA SER A 240 -13.43 9.39 3.19
C SER A 240 -13.97 10.59 4.00
N SER A 241 -15.27 10.85 3.88
CA SER A 241 -15.93 11.96 4.57
C SER A 241 -17.43 11.74 4.68
N CYS A 242 -17.99 11.89 5.88
CA CYS A 242 -19.44 11.83 6.10
C CYS A 242 -20.20 13.07 5.61
N LYS A 243 -19.49 14.13 5.18
CA LYS A 243 -20.13 15.36 4.69
C LYS A 243 -20.63 15.14 3.26
N LYS A 244 -21.93 15.39 3.01
CA LYS A 244 -22.52 15.26 1.66
C LYS A 244 -21.80 16.11 0.61
N SER A 245 -21.33 17.30 0.98
CA SER A 245 -20.56 18.20 0.10
C SER A 245 -19.23 17.60 -0.38
N GLU A 246 -18.73 16.55 0.29
CA GLU A 246 -17.47 15.89 -0.02
C GLU A 246 -17.64 14.62 -0.87
N ALA A 247 -18.88 14.14 -1.03
CA ALA A 247 -19.18 12.92 -1.77
C ALA A 247 -18.75 13.01 -3.25
N ILE A 248 -18.83 14.21 -3.84
CA ILE A 248 -18.40 14.45 -5.22
C ILE A 248 -16.90 14.18 -5.41
N TRP A 249 -16.06 14.58 -4.44
CA TRP A 249 -14.61 14.39 -4.52
C TRP A 249 -14.24 12.91 -4.39
N PHE A 250 -14.92 12.20 -3.49
CA PHE A 250 -14.79 10.74 -3.40
C PHE A 250 -15.12 10.07 -4.73
N PHE A 251 -16.28 10.38 -5.31
CA PHE A 251 -16.72 9.75 -6.56
C PHE A 251 -15.76 10.04 -7.72
N LEU A 252 -15.42 11.32 -7.94
CA LEU A 252 -14.53 11.73 -9.03
C LEU A 252 -13.13 11.13 -8.89
N ALA A 253 -12.59 11.07 -7.66
CA ALA A 253 -11.27 10.50 -7.42
C ALA A 253 -11.26 8.99 -7.68
N VAL A 254 -12.25 8.24 -7.18
CA VAL A 254 -12.35 6.79 -7.40
C VAL A 254 -12.55 6.47 -8.88
N VAL A 255 -13.40 7.21 -9.59
CA VAL A 255 -13.59 7.03 -11.05
C VAL A 255 -12.28 7.27 -11.78
N LEU A 256 -11.56 8.36 -11.51
CA LEU A 256 -10.26 8.63 -12.14
C LEU A 256 -9.26 7.51 -11.84
N THR A 257 -9.19 7.03 -10.60
CA THR A 257 -8.33 5.89 -10.23
C THR A 257 -8.68 4.63 -11.03
N ALA A 258 -9.96 4.31 -11.17
CA ALA A 258 -10.41 3.14 -11.93
C ALA A 258 -10.01 3.26 -13.41
N LEU A 259 -10.23 4.42 -14.02
CA LEU A 259 -9.88 4.67 -15.43
C LEU A 259 -8.38 4.58 -15.68
N ILE A 260 -7.54 5.12 -14.78
CA ILE A 260 -6.08 4.99 -14.89
C ILE A 260 -5.65 3.52 -14.72
N SER A 261 -6.27 2.78 -13.79
CA SER A 261 -5.98 1.35 -13.57
C SER A 261 -6.30 0.52 -14.82
N VAL A 262 -7.43 0.80 -15.47
CA VAL A 262 -7.83 0.19 -16.76
C VAL A 262 -6.84 0.53 -17.86
N ALA A 263 -6.51 1.82 -18.03
CA ALA A 263 -5.57 2.27 -19.06
C ALA A 263 -4.20 1.60 -18.91
N MET A 264 -3.64 1.58 -17.69
CA MET A 264 -2.34 0.95 -17.43
C MET A 264 -2.35 -0.55 -17.69
N THR A 265 -3.44 -1.24 -17.34
CA THR A 265 -3.58 -2.68 -17.60
C THR A 265 -3.59 -2.96 -19.11
N ASN A 266 -4.37 -2.19 -19.89
CA ASN A 266 -4.41 -2.34 -21.34
C ASN A 266 -3.08 -2.01 -22.03
N LEU A 267 -2.26 -1.16 -21.41
CA LEU A 267 -0.90 -0.84 -21.87
C LEU A 267 0.15 -1.86 -21.39
N GLY A 268 -0.21 -2.86 -20.59
CA GLY A 268 0.74 -3.84 -20.04
C GLY A 268 1.74 -3.24 -19.04
N ILE A 269 1.40 -2.12 -18.40
CA ILE A 269 2.26 -1.43 -17.43
C ILE A 269 1.90 -1.93 -16.03
N ILE A 270 2.90 -2.30 -15.23
CA ILE A 270 2.68 -2.63 -13.82
C ILE A 270 2.11 -1.41 -13.10
N GLN A 271 0.94 -1.59 -12.47
CA GLN A 271 0.22 -0.47 -11.88
C GLN A 271 0.88 0.02 -10.58
N LEU A 272 1.32 -0.94 -9.74
CA LEU A 272 1.58 -0.69 -8.32
C LEU A 272 0.45 0.18 -7.75
N THR A 273 0.76 1.19 -6.95
CA THR A 273 -0.23 2.16 -6.47
C THR A 273 -0.25 3.47 -7.27
N LEU A 274 0.27 3.49 -8.50
CA LEU A 274 0.35 4.72 -9.30
C LEU A 274 -1.03 5.32 -9.64
N PRO A 275 -2.07 4.54 -10.02
CA PRO A 275 -3.41 5.07 -10.23
C PRO A 275 -3.98 5.82 -9.02
N PHE A 276 -3.77 5.30 -7.82
CA PHE A 276 -4.10 5.97 -6.56
C PHE A 276 -3.34 7.30 -6.41
N VAL A 277 -2.01 7.27 -6.54
CA VAL A 277 -1.15 8.44 -6.37
C VAL A 277 -1.58 9.59 -7.28
N ILE A 278 -1.79 9.31 -8.58
CA ILE A 278 -2.16 10.33 -9.56
C ILE A 278 -3.52 10.95 -9.23
N ALA A 279 -4.52 10.11 -8.97
CA ALA A 279 -5.88 10.58 -8.69
C ALA A 279 -5.95 11.38 -7.38
N SER A 280 -5.37 10.83 -6.30
CA SER A 280 -5.38 11.49 -4.99
C SER A 280 -4.58 12.78 -4.97
N PHE A 281 -3.44 12.83 -5.66
CA PHE A 281 -2.68 14.07 -5.81
C PHE A 281 -3.48 15.14 -6.55
N THR A 282 -4.06 14.77 -7.70
CA THR A 282 -4.86 15.67 -8.55
C THR A 282 -6.01 16.30 -7.77
N PHE A 283 -6.87 15.48 -7.15
CA PHE A 283 -8.05 15.99 -6.47
C PHE A 283 -7.73 16.67 -5.13
N THR A 284 -6.63 16.31 -4.45
CA THR A 284 -6.16 17.06 -3.29
C THR A 284 -5.75 18.48 -3.67
N LEU A 285 -5.02 18.65 -4.79
CA LEU A 285 -4.62 19.98 -5.27
C LEU A 285 -5.81 20.82 -5.75
N ILE A 286 -6.73 20.20 -6.49
CA ILE A 286 -7.94 20.88 -6.96
C ILE A 286 -8.77 21.35 -5.76
N LYS A 287 -9.03 20.47 -4.79
CA LYS A 287 -9.80 20.81 -3.59
C LYS A 287 -9.16 21.94 -2.76
N ARG A 288 -7.82 21.97 -2.67
CA ARG A 288 -7.09 23.09 -2.00
C ARG A 288 -7.34 24.45 -2.67
N LYS A 289 -7.60 24.49 -3.98
CA LYS A 289 -7.94 25.73 -4.69
C LYS A 289 -9.37 26.20 -4.41
N PHE A 290 -10.31 25.28 -4.21
CA PHE A 290 -11.71 25.59 -3.90
C PHE A 290 -11.98 25.85 -2.41
N ALA A 291 -11.02 25.55 -1.53
CA ALA A 291 -11.11 25.82 -0.09
C ALA A 291 -10.59 27.22 0.31
N LYS A 292 -10.12 28.01 -0.68
CA LYS A 292 -9.78 29.43 -0.53
C LYS A 292 -10.89 30.27 -1.13
#